data_AF-A0A4S2MXG2-F1
#
_entry.id   AF-A0A4S2MXG2-F1
#
_cell.length_a   1.000
_cell.length_b   1.000
_cell.length_c   1.000
_cell.angle_alpha   90.00
_cell.angle_beta   90.00
_cell.angle_gamma   90.00
#
_symmetry.space_group_name_H-M   'P 1'
#
loop_
_entity.id
_entity.type
_entity.pdbx_description
1 polymer ?
#
loop_
_entity_poly.entity_id
_entity_poly.type
_entity_poly.pdbx_seq_one_letter_code
_entity_poly.pdbx_strand_id
1 'polypeptide(L)'
;LSLRPEFLHLLHHPRLQIPPSSLLFAPDHNLTNRPVHLVDHNTPALAAIRDNDVIGIIDHHDDEGHYPNATPRLVQKAGSCTSLILHHFHTNGTATAALGVSEKRELAVLAMAAVLIDTANMTMRVTPYDSAAVALLESWLSEEDEEEGMGKWDREEFYQALAAAKKSVDSLSLRDLLRKDYKQWADGAVTLGIASVVKPLRYLLEEKAENCIPDFLETLEKYAREEGLDVLAVMTTDGDGEEFKRELLVWGVTDVGKEVVAEVEKGWDKVGLGLEVWGDGKLDANGRWAWRQGRVEWSRKQVAPWMRECAREVV
;
A
#
# COMPACT_ATOMS: atom_id res chain seq x y z
N LEU A 1 8.39 10.27 5.84
CA LEU A 1 9.44 9.62 5.02
C LEU A 1 10.21 8.53 5.76
N SER A 2 10.66 8.76 7.00
CA SER A 2 11.45 7.81 7.80
C SER A 2 10.87 6.40 7.95
N LEU A 3 9.54 6.26 7.90
CA LEU A 3 8.86 4.96 7.97
C LEU A 3 8.89 4.18 6.66
N ARG A 4 9.38 4.76 5.55
CA ARG A 4 9.40 4.15 4.21
C ARG A 4 10.84 4.02 3.72
N PRO A 5 11.61 3.02 4.20
CA PRO A 5 13.00 2.84 3.78
C PRO A 5 13.15 2.70 2.26
N GLU A 6 12.16 2.14 1.57
CA GLU A 6 12.08 2.07 0.11
C GLU A 6 12.12 3.45 -0.56
N PHE A 7 11.44 4.45 0.03
CA PHE A 7 11.46 5.81 -0.50
C PHE A 7 12.76 6.53 -0.17
N LEU A 8 13.34 6.29 1.01
CA LEU A 8 14.66 6.82 1.35
C LEU A 8 15.75 6.28 0.41
N HIS A 9 15.71 4.97 0.12
CA HIS A 9 16.60 4.35 -0.84
C HIS A 9 16.43 4.96 -2.24
N LEU A 10 15.18 5.08 -2.70
CA LEU A 10 14.88 5.67 -4.01
C LEU A 10 15.36 7.12 -4.14
N LEU A 11 15.13 7.96 -3.13
CA LEU A 11 15.55 9.37 -3.13
C LEU A 11 17.08 9.56 -3.10
N HIS A 12 17.84 8.51 -2.76
CA HIS A 12 19.30 8.51 -2.86
C HIS A 12 19.82 7.87 -4.15
N HIS A 13 18.93 7.45 -5.06
CA HIS A 13 19.34 6.84 -6.31
C HIS A 13 20.09 7.87 -7.19
N PRO A 14 21.25 7.52 -7.79
CA PRO A 14 22.09 8.49 -8.50
C PRO A 14 21.39 9.23 -9.66
N ARG A 15 20.44 8.56 -10.30
CA ARG A 15 19.63 9.10 -11.40
C ARG A 15 18.40 9.92 -10.94
N LEU A 16 18.21 10.13 -9.63
CA LEU A 16 17.09 10.88 -9.06
C LEU A 16 17.57 12.06 -8.21
N GLN A 17 17.27 13.29 -8.62
CA GLN A 17 17.74 14.51 -7.94
C GLN A 17 16.59 15.29 -7.29
N ILE A 18 15.68 14.58 -6.62
CA ILE A 18 14.57 15.20 -5.87
C ILE A 18 14.99 15.33 -4.40
N PRO A 19 15.30 16.55 -3.90
CA PRO A 19 15.64 16.71 -2.49
C PRO A 19 14.39 16.46 -1.63
N PRO A 20 14.53 15.86 -0.43
CA PRO A 20 13.40 15.62 0.46
C PRO A 20 12.60 16.89 0.82
N SER A 21 13.24 18.07 0.77
CA SER A 21 12.60 19.37 1.01
C SER A 21 11.60 19.78 -0.08
N SER A 22 11.64 19.15 -1.25
CA SER A 22 10.65 19.36 -2.32
C SER A 22 9.37 18.53 -2.13
N LEU A 23 9.35 17.61 -1.15
CA LEU A 23 8.17 16.82 -0.83
C LEU A 23 7.25 17.62 0.08
N LEU A 24 5.96 17.60 -0.24
CA LEU A 24 4.91 18.27 0.53
C LEU A 24 4.18 17.22 1.38
N PHE A 25 4.05 17.46 2.68
CA PHE A 25 3.28 16.59 3.60
C PHE A 25 2.06 17.34 4.13
N ALA A 26 0.96 16.62 4.37
CA ALA A 26 -0.31 17.22 4.79
C ALA A 26 -0.22 18.10 6.06
N PRO A 27 0.54 17.76 7.11
CA PRO A 27 0.67 18.62 8.29
C PRO A 27 1.29 19.99 7.99
N ASP A 28 2.06 20.10 6.91
CA ASP A 28 2.85 21.29 6.59
C ASP A 28 2.09 22.28 5.68
N HIS A 29 0.93 21.88 5.16
CA HIS A 29 0.19 22.66 4.16
C HIS A 29 -1.32 22.69 4.38
N ASN A 30 -1.92 23.87 4.25
CA ASN A 30 -3.37 24.01 4.24
C ASN A 30 -3.95 23.61 2.87
N LEU A 31 -4.60 22.45 2.83
CA LEU A 31 -5.25 21.89 1.65
C LEU A 31 -6.71 22.36 1.44
N THR A 32 -7.28 23.10 2.40
CA THR A 32 -8.68 23.55 2.36
C THR A 32 -8.93 24.49 1.18
N ASN A 33 -10.03 24.29 0.44
CA ASN A 33 -10.43 25.11 -0.71
C ASN A 33 -9.40 25.12 -1.87
N ARG A 34 -8.63 24.03 -2.05
CA ARG A 34 -7.69 23.91 -3.19
C ARG A 34 -8.21 22.90 -4.19
N PRO A 35 -8.07 23.13 -5.50
CA PRO A 35 -8.31 22.10 -6.49
C PRO A 35 -7.33 20.93 -6.29
N VAL A 36 -7.84 19.71 -6.18
CA VAL A 36 -7.07 18.48 -5.93
C VAL A 36 -7.32 17.46 -7.04
N HIS A 37 -6.23 16.84 -7.50
CA HIS A 37 -6.29 15.60 -8.27
C HIS A 37 -6.02 14.44 -7.33
N LEU A 38 -6.90 13.45 -7.30
CA LEU A 38 -6.69 12.20 -6.55
C LEU A 38 -5.94 11.21 -7.43
N VAL A 39 -4.91 10.57 -6.86
CA VAL A 39 -4.15 9.50 -7.50
C VAL A 39 -4.01 8.31 -6.57
N ASP A 40 -4.11 7.10 -7.10
CA ASP A 40 -4.07 5.83 -6.32
C ASP A 40 -5.21 5.68 -5.28
N HIS A 41 -6.25 6.51 -5.39
CA HIS A 41 -7.53 6.42 -4.71
C HIS A 41 -8.57 7.32 -5.40
N ASN A 42 -9.86 6.99 -5.27
CA ASN A 42 -10.96 7.78 -5.81
C ASN A 42 -11.87 8.41 -4.74
N THR A 43 -11.41 8.42 -3.49
CA THR A 43 -12.05 9.11 -2.35
C THR A 43 -11.00 9.84 -1.48
N PRO A 44 -11.29 11.07 -0.99
CA PRO A 44 -10.34 11.84 -0.21
C PRO A 44 -9.91 11.13 1.09
N ALA A 45 -8.61 10.98 1.28
CA ALA A 45 -8.05 10.41 2.50
C ALA A 45 -7.89 11.43 3.65
N LEU A 46 -8.02 12.73 3.36
CA LEU A 46 -7.81 13.81 4.32
C LEU A 46 -9.10 14.61 4.48
N ALA A 47 -9.56 14.76 5.72
CA ALA A 47 -10.77 15.53 6.04
C ALA A 47 -10.73 17.01 5.59
N ALA A 48 -9.54 17.56 5.35
CA ALA A 48 -9.37 18.91 4.83
C ALA A 48 -9.74 19.06 3.34
N ILE A 49 -9.81 17.96 2.59
CA ILE A 49 -10.20 17.93 1.18
C ILE A 49 -11.71 17.66 1.14
N ARG A 50 -12.48 18.62 0.65
CA ARG A 50 -13.94 18.48 0.52
C ARG A 50 -14.31 17.98 -0.87
N ASP A 51 -15.54 17.54 -1.03
CA ASP A 51 -16.00 16.98 -2.30
C ASP A 51 -15.89 17.93 -3.49
N ASN A 52 -16.13 19.22 -3.27
CA ASN A 52 -16.02 20.25 -4.32
C ASN A 52 -14.58 20.64 -4.65
N ASP A 53 -13.61 20.18 -3.87
CA ASP A 53 -12.19 20.43 -4.10
C ASP A 53 -11.60 19.40 -5.09
N VAL A 54 -12.26 18.25 -5.31
CA VAL A 54 -11.80 17.18 -6.22
C VAL A 54 -12.12 17.53 -7.68
N ILE A 55 -11.08 17.77 -8.48
CA ILE A 55 -11.20 18.17 -9.89
C ILE A 55 -10.69 17.13 -10.89
N GLY A 56 -9.98 16.09 -10.43
CA GLY A 56 -9.42 15.05 -11.29
C GLY A 56 -9.12 13.78 -10.51
N ILE A 57 -9.20 12.63 -11.17
CA ILE A 57 -8.97 11.31 -10.59
C ILE A 57 -8.24 10.44 -11.61
N ILE A 58 -7.13 9.82 -11.20
CA ILE A 58 -6.52 8.69 -11.90
C ILE A 58 -6.26 7.60 -10.86
N ASP A 59 -6.93 6.46 -10.98
CA ASP A 59 -6.88 5.41 -9.96
C ASP A 59 -7.04 4.01 -10.57
N HIS A 60 -6.52 3.01 -9.86
CA HIS A 60 -6.61 1.60 -10.22
C HIS A 60 -7.34 0.69 -9.21
N HIS A 61 -7.90 1.28 -8.15
CA HIS A 61 -8.74 0.56 -7.19
C HIS A 61 -10.15 0.30 -7.77
N ASP A 62 -11.07 -0.18 -6.93
CA ASP A 62 -12.49 -0.29 -7.30
C ASP A 62 -13.10 1.11 -7.37
N ASP A 63 -13.97 1.35 -8.36
CA ASP A 63 -14.63 2.64 -8.53
C ASP A 63 -15.77 2.77 -7.52
N GLU A 64 -15.66 3.72 -6.57
CA GLU A 64 -16.71 4.00 -5.59
C GLU A 64 -17.84 4.89 -6.16
N GLY A 65 -17.74 5.31 -7.43
CA GLY A 65 -18.79 6.04 -8.14
C GLY A 65 -18.83 7.55 -7.83
N HIS A 66 -17.86 8.06 -7.07
CA HIS A 66 -17.79 9.48 -6.70
C HIS A 66 -17.20 10.37 -7.81
N TYR A 67 -17.49 11.67 -7.75
CA TYR A 67 -16.92 12.72 -8.60
C TYR A 67 -17.02 12.48 -10.12
N PRO A 68 -18.22 12.22 -10.68
CA PRO A 68 -18.38 11.90 -12.11
C PRO A 68 -17.92 13.02 -13.06
N ASN A 69 -17.83 14.27 -12.57
CA ASN A 69 -17.43 15.44 -13.35
C ASN A 69 -15.93 15.76 -13.27
N ALA A 70 -15.14 14.96 -12.54
CA ALA A 70 -13.68 15.13 -12.46
C ALA A 70 -13.04 14.97 -13.85
N THR A 71 -12.03 15.78 -14.16
CA THR A 71 -11.35 15.80 -15.46
C THR A 71 -9.83 15.89 -15.27
N PRO A 72 -9.06 14.84 -15.61
CA PRO A 72 -9.51 13.52 -16.06
C PRO A 72 -10.26 12.76 -14.94
N ARG A 73 -11.10 11.79 -15.30
CA ARG A 73 -11.58 10.74 -14.39
C ARG A 73 -11.29 9.37 -15.00
N LEU A 74 -10.13 8.82 -14.64
CA LEU A 74 -9.63 7.55 -15.16
C LEU A 74 -9.54 6.54 -14.01
N VAL A 75 -10.59 5.76 -13.82
CA VAL A 75 -10.60 4.64 -12.85
C VAL A 75 -10.61 3.33 -13.61
N GLN A 76 -9.45 2.67 -13.72
CA GLN A 76 -9.27 1.47 -14.53
C GLN A 76 -8.33 0.47 -13.88
N LYS A 77 -8.52 -0.83 -14.12
CA LYS A 77 -7.58 -1.84 -13.60
C LYS A 77 -6.21 -1.71 -14.26
N ALA A 78 -5.18 -1.59 -13.41
CA ALA A 78 -3.76 -1.61 -13.76
C ALA A 78 -2.96 -2.22 -12.61
N GLY A 79 -1.78 -2.76 -12.89
CA GLY A 79 -0.85 -3.22 -11.85
C GLY A 79 -0.45 -2.06 -10.93
N SER A 80 -0.07 -0.92 -11.52
CA SER A 80 0.23 0.33 -10.81
C SER A 80 -0.61 1.51 -11.31
N CYS A 81 -1.04 2.38 -10.40
CA CYS A 81 -1.68 3.65 -10.76
C CYS A 81 -0.73 4.55 -11.57
N THR A 82 0.58 4.46 -11.33
CA THR A 82 1.61 5.19 -12.08
C THR A 82 1.58 4.88 -13.58
N SER A 83 1.27 3.63 -13.95
CA SER A 83 1.13 3.21 -15.35
C SER A 83 -0.03 3.94 -16.04
N LEU A 84 -1.14 4.16 -15.34
CA LEU A 84 -2.28 4.93 -15.85
C LEU A 84 -1.94 6.42 -16.00
N ILE A 85 -1.21 6.99 -15.04
CA ILE A 85 -0.75 8.38 -15.08
C ILE A 85 0.15 8.58 -16.30
N LEU A 86 1.16 7.72 -16.48
CA LEU A 86 2.06 7.77 -17.63
C LEU A 86 1.29 7.63 -18.94
N HIS A 87 0.40 6.65 -19.04
CA HIS A 87 -0.45 6.46 -20.22
C HIS A 87 -1.26 7.73 -20.52
N HIS A 88 -1.91 8.33 -19.51
CA HIS A 88 -2.71 9.54 -19.69
C HIS A 88 -1.88 10.71 -20.25
N PHE A 89 -0.74 11.02 -19.63
CA PHE A 89 0.09 12.16 -20.04
C PHE A 89 0.89 11.92 -21.32
N HIS A 90 1.24 10.67 -21.62
CA HIS A 90 1.95 10.31 -22.85
C HIS A 90 1.04 10.28 -24.07
N THR A 91 -0.20 9.78 -23.93
CA THR A 91 -1.14 9.66 -25.06
C THR A 91 -1.95 10.93 -25.34
N ASN A 92 -2.30 11.70 -24.31
CA ASN A 92 -3.21 12.84 -24.45
C ASN A 92 -2.51 14.20 -24.52
N GLY A 93 -1.18 14.28 -24.57
CA GLY A 93 -0.52 15.58 -24.50
C GLY A 93 0.93 15.63 -24.96
N THR A 94 1.44 16.86 -25.00
CA THR A 94 2.85 17.18 -25.20
C THR A 94 3.65 17.12 -23.90
N ALA A 95 3.03 16.77 -22.76
CA ALA A 95 3.64 16.89 -21.44
C ALA A 95 4.94 16.09 -21.32
N THR A 96 4.94 14.80 -21.70
CA THR A 96 6.17 13.99 -21.70
C THR A 96 7.15 14.38 -22.81
N ALA A 97 6.65 14.97 -23.91
CA ALA A 97 7.48 15.44 -25.01
C ALA A 97 8.21 16.75 -24.70
N ALA A 98 7.65 17.57 -23.80
CA ALA A 98 8.21 18.84 -23.34
C ALA A 98 9.32 18.66 -22.28
N LEU A 99 9.42 17.47 -21.67
CA LEU A 99 10.44 17.17 -20.67
C LEU A 99 11.83 17.17 -21.31
N GLY A 100 12.77 17.84 -20.64
CA GLY A 100 14.19 17.71 -20.91
C GLY A 100 14.71 16.32 -20.54
N VAL A 101 15.94 16.04 -20.97
CA VAL A 101 16.65 14.76 -20.75
C VAL A 101 16.68 14.40 -19.25
N SER A 102 17.24 15.27 -18.40
CA SER A 102 17.30 15.02 -16.95
C SER A 102 15.93 14.79 -16.30
N GLU A 103 14.89 15.51 -16.74
CA GLU A 103 13.53 15.36 -16.19
C GLU A 103 12.92 14.01 -16.56
N LYS A 104 13.14 13.54 -17.79
CA LYS A 104 12.71 12.20 -18.22
C LYS A 104 13.40 11.12 -17.42
N ARG A 105 14.71 11.22 -17.19
CA ARG A 105 15.46 10.27 -16.36
C ARG A 105 14.96 10.22 -14.93
N GLU A 106 14.80 11.37 -14.27
CA GLU A 106 14.31 11.42 -12.89
C GLU A 106 12.89 10.85 -12.79
N LEU A 107 12.01 11.21 -13.72
CA LEU A 107 10.66 10.65 -13.81
C LEU A 107 10.70 9.15 -14.09
N ALA A 108 11.61 8.68 -14.95
CA ALA A 108 11.76 7.27 -15.28
C ALA A 108 12.10 6.45 -14.03
N VAL A 109 13.09 6.87 -13.25
CA VAL A 109 13.49 6.20 -12.01
C VAL A 109 12.34 6.18 -11.00
N LEU A 110 11.70 7.34 -10.77
CA LEU A 110 10.62 7.47 -9.80
C LEU A 110 9.40 6.60 -10.18
N ALA A 111 8.98 6.68 -11.43
CA ALA A 111 7.83 5.93 -11.92
C ALA A 111 8.12 4.44 -12.03
N MET A 112 9.33 4.05 -12.46
CA MET A 112 9.74 2.64 -12.54
C MET A 112 9.70 2.00 -11.16
N ALA A 113 10.15 2.69 -10.11
CA ALA A 113 10.08 2.17 -8.75
C ALA A 113 8.65 1.79 -8.34
N ALA A 114 7.68 2.66 -8.63
CA ALA A 114 6.27 2.40 -8.32
C ALA A 114 5.73 1.21 -9.13
N VAL A 115 5.95 1.20 -10.45
CA VAL A 115 5.44 0.14 -11.34
C VAL A 115 6.01 -1.22 -10.95
N LEU A 116 7.32 -1.32 -10.69
CA LEU A 116 7.95 -2.60 -10.35
C LEU A 116 7.57 -3.10 -8.95
N ILE A 117 7.44 -2.21 -7.95
CA ILE A 117 7.01 -2.62 -6.61
C ILE A 117 5.56 -3.12 -6.61
N ASP A 118 4.67 -2.48 -7.36
CA ASP A 118 3.27 -2.87 -7.41
C ASP A 118 3.04 -4.18 -8.21
N THR A 119 3.87 -4.41 -9.22
CA THR A 119 3.78 -5.58 -10.13
C THR A 119 4.72 -6.72 -9.76
N ALA A 120 5.47 -6.61 -8.66
CA ALA A 120 6.54 -7.55 -8.30
C ALA A 120 7.50 -7.82 -9.46
N ASN A 121 8.09 -6.75 -10.00
CA ASN A 121 8.96 -6.77 -11.19
C ASN A 121 8.27 -7.39 -12.41
N MET A 122 7.04 -6.97 -12.71
CA MET A 122 6.28 -7.44 -13.86
C MET A 122 5.93 -8.94 -13.82
N THR A 123 5.83 -9.54 -12.64
CA THR A 123 5.41 -10.95 -12.48
C THR A 123 3.98 -11.12 -11.99
N MET A 124 3.39 -10.07 -11.40
CA MET A 124 2.09 -10.12 -10.73
C MET A 124 1.18 -8.98 -11.18
N ARG A 125 -0.06 -9.32 -11.54
CA ARG A 125 -1.15 -8.35 -11.84
C ARG A 125 -0.80 -7.34 -12.95
N VAL A 126 0.09 -7.73 -13.86
CA VAL A 126 0.53 -6.92 -14.99
C VAL A 126 -0.61 -6.73 -15.99
N THR A 127 -0.78 -5.49 -16.44
CA THR A 127 -1.71 -5.13 -17.51
C THR A 127 -0.95 -4.51 -18.69
N PRO A 128 -1.60 -4.32 -19.86
CA PRO A 128 -0.96 -3.63 -20.98
C PRO A 128 -0.47 -2.22 -20.65
N TYR A 129 -1.11 -1.52 -19.70
CA TYR A 129 -0.65 -0.21 -19.23
C TYR A 129 0.72 -0.31 -18.55
N ASP A 130 0.95 -1.34 -17.74
CA ASP A 130 2.21 -1.55 -17.03
C ASP A 130 3.33 -1.91 -18.01
N SER A 131 3.06 -2.79 -18.97
CA SER A 131 4.05 -3.15 -19.99
C SER A 131 4.43 -1.95 -20.87
N ALA A 132 3.45 -1.12 -21.25
CA ALA A 132 3.70 0.10 -22.01
C ALA A 132 4.48 1.13 -21.19
N ALA A 133 4.15 1.29 -19.91
CA ALA A 133 4.88 2.17 -18.99
C ALA A 133 6.33 1.72 -18.85
N VAL A 134 6.60 0.44 -18.53
CA VAL A 134 7.98 -0.06 -18.41
C VAL A 134 8.78 0.15 -19.69
N ALA A 135 8.21 -0.17 -20.86
CA ALA A 135 8.88 0.04 -22.14
C ALA A 135 9.22 1.52 -22.40
N LEU A 136 8.30 2.44 -22.08
CA LEU A 136 8.54 3.88 -22.20
C LEU A 136 9.66 4.34 -21.25
N LEU A 137 9.61 3.94 -19.99
CA LEU A 137 10.60 4.36 -18.99
C LEU A 137 11.99 3.76 -19.27
N GLU A 138 12.07 2.50 -19.72
CA GLU A 138 13.33 1.88 -20.16
C GLU A 138 13.91 2.62 -21.38
N SER A 139 13.07 3.13 -22.29
CA SER A 139 13.56 3.94 -23.42
C SER A 139 14.28 5.20 -22.93
N TRP A 140 13.74 5.90 -21.93
CA TRP A 140 14.35 7.11 -21.36
C TRP A 140 15.62 6.81 -20.56
N LEU A 141 15.72 5.63 -19.95
CA LEU A 141 16.91 5.22 -19.20
C LEU A 141 18.03 4.70 -20.10
N SER A 142 17.67 4.04 -21.21
CA SER A 142 18.64 3.47 -22.16
C SER A 142 19.31 4.51 -23.07
N GLU A 143 18.69 5.68 -23.29
CA GLU A 143 19.25 6.77 -24.09
C GLU A 143 20.48 7.45 -23.43
N GLU A 144 20.68 7.29 -22.13
CA GLU A 144 21.54 8.19 -21.32
C GLU A 144 22.75 7.53 -20.64
N ASP A 145 22.85 6.18 -20.62
CA ASP A 145 23.90 5.48 -19.88
C ASP A 145 25.30 5.59 -20.48
N GLU A 146 25.41 5.95 -21.77
CA GLU A 146 26.70 6.10 -22.45
C GLU A 146 27.33 7.50 -22.26
N GLU A 147 26.54 8.57 -22.08
CA GLU A 147 27.05 9.95 -22.04
C GLU A 147 27.53 10.39 -20.66
N GLU A 148 26.95 9.87 -19.57
CA GLU A 148 27.28 10.28 -18.19
C GLU A 148 28.08 9.23 -17.40
N GLY A 149 28.43 8.08 -18.01
CA GLY A 149 29.20 7.02 -17.36
C GLY A 149 28.47 6.35 -16.19
N MET A 150 27.13 6.43 -16.16
CA MET A 150 26.29 5.92 -15.07
C MET A 150 26.07 4.40 -15.10
N GLY A 151 26.70 3.69 -16.04
CA GLY A 151 26.57 2.26 -16.23
C GLY A 151 25.21 1.88 -16.82
N LYS A 152 25.12 0.71 -17.46
CA LYS A 152 23.88 0.27 -18.11
C LYS A 152 22.75 0.07 -17.09
N TRP A 153 21.54 0.49 -17.44
CA TRP A 153 20.32 0.25 -16.69
C TRP A 153 20.05 -1.25 -16.55
N ASP A 154 19.91 -1.69 -15.29
CA ASP A 154 19.52 -3.04 -14.93
C ASP A 154 18.25 -2.99 -14.07
N ARG A 155 17.13 -3.41 -14.68
CA ARG A 155 15.82 -3.44 -14.03
C ARG A 155 15.80 -4.41 -12.85
N GLU A 156 16.46 -5.56 -12.98
CA GLU A 156 16.46 -6.58 -11.94
C GLU A 156 17.22 -6.08 -10.71
N GLU A 157 18.42 -5.55 -10.92
CA GLU A 157 19.23 -4.97 -9.84
C GLU A 157 18.46 -3.84 -9.12
N PHE A 158 17.85 -2.94 -9.89
CA PHE A 158 17.06 -1.84 -9.34
C PHE A 158 15.86 -2.33 -8.50
N TYR A 159 15.10 -3.31 -9.02
CA TYR A 159 13.99 -3.90 -8.28
C TYR A 159 14.45 -4.59 -7.00
N GLN A 160 15.50 -5.41 -7.06
CA GLN A 160 16.01 -6.14 -5.90
C GLN A 160 16.47 -5.18 -4.80
N ALA A 161 17.16 -4.09 -5.17
CA ALA A 161 17.58 -3.06 -4.22
C ALA A 161 16.37 -2.39 -3.54
N LEU A 162 15.33 -2.03 -4.30
CA LEU A 162 14.09 -1.45 -3.76
C LEU A 162 13.30 -2.44 -2.89
N ALA A 163 13.18 -3.69 -3.31
CA ALA A 163 12.48 -4.74 -2.57
C ALA A 163 13.20 -5.04 -1.24
N ALA A 164 14.53 -5.11 -1.25
CA ALA A 164 15.34 -5.25 -0.05
C ALA A 164 15.18 -4.05 0.88
N ALA A 165 15.23 -2.82 0.35
CA ALA A 165 14.99 -1.61 1.13
C ALA A 165 13.59 -1.62 1.77
N LYS A 166 12.54 -1.97 1.02
CA LYS A 166 11.15 -2.06 1.52
C LYS A 166 11.04 -2.98 2.75
N LYS A 167 11.83 -4.06 2.78
CA LYS A 167 11.89 -5.05 3.87
C LYS A 167 12.84 -4.67 5.02
N SER A 168 13.66 -3.63 4.86
CA SER A 168 14.62 -3.17 5.87
C SER A 168 13.94 -2.33 6.96
N VAL A 169 13.15 -3.00 7.80
CA VAL A 169 12.32 -2.37 8.84
C VAL A 169 12.82 -2.66 10.27
N ASP A 170 14.06 -3.11 10.40
CA ASP A 170 14.65 -3.53 11.68
C ASP A 170 14.81 -2.38 12.67
N SER A 171 14.94 -1.14 12.20
CA SER A 171 14.97 0.06 13.05
C SER A 171 13.60 0.53 13.51
N LEU A 172 12.50 0.02 12.95
CA LEU A 172 11.15 0.46 13.27
C LEU A 172 10.62 -0.26 14.52
N SER A 173 9.94 0.50 15.40
CA SER A 173 9.20 -0.07 16.52
C SER A 173 7.96 -0.84 16.05
N LEU A 174 7.38 -1.70 16.90
CA LEU A 174 6.11 -2.38 16.58
C LEU A 174 5.01 -1.37 16.21
N ARG A 175 4.90 -0.26 16.95
CA ARG A 175 3.96 0.83 16.63
C ARG A 175 4.24 1.47 15.26
N ASP A 176 5.50 1.67 14.92
CA ASP A 176 5.88 2.21 13.61
C ASP A 176 5.53 1.26 12.46
N LEU A 177 5.65 -0.06 12.67
CA LEU A 177 5.25 -1.07 11.70
C LEU A 177 3.73 -1.06 11.47
N LEU A 178 2.93 -0.88 12.52
CA LEU A 178 1.46 -0.80 12.42
C LEU A 178 1.00 0.40 11.59
N ARG A 179 1.63 1.57 11.76
CA ARG A 179 1.26 2.79 11.04
C ARG A 179 1.96 2.96 9.69
N LYS A 180 3.01 2.17 9.40
CA LYS A 180 3.81 2.29 8.17
C LYS A 180 2.91 2.20 6.95
N ASP A 181 2.22 1.08 6.74
CA ASP A 181 1.27 0.87 5.63
C ASP A 181 -0.13 0.57 6.18
N TYR A 182 -0.79 1.63 6.63
CA TYR A 182 -2.08 1.56 7.29
C TYR A 182 -3.20 2.15 6.41
N LYS A 183 -4.39 1.53 6.46
CA LYS A 183 -5.63 2.08 5.89
C LYS A 183 -6.76 1.87 6.89
N GLN A 184 -7.68 2.83 6.94
CA GLN A 184 -8.83 2.85 7.83
C GLN A 184 -10.09 3.19 7.03
N TRP A 185 -11.19 2.55 7.41
CA TRP A 185 -12.50 2.75 6.83
C TRP A 185 -13.56 2.86 7.94
N ALA A 186 -14.59 3.66 7.67
CA ALA A 186 -15.80 3.70 8.47
C ALA A 186 -16.95 3.16 7.62
N ASP A 187 -17.58 2.08 8.08
CA ASP A 187 -18.77 1.50 7.44
C ASP A 187 -19.90 1.49 8.47
N GLY A 188 -20.83 2.44 8.32
CA GLY A 188 -21.88 2.67 9.30
C GLY A 188 -21.30 3.14 10.64
N ALA A 189 -21.59 2.41 11.71
CA ALA A 189 -21.08 2.69 13.05
C ALA A 189 -19.75 1.99 13.39
N VAL A 190 -19.22 1.17 12.46
CA VAL A 190 -18.00 0.38 12.68
C VAL A 190 -16.79 1.03 12.00
N THR A 191 -15.70 1.13 12.76
CA THR A 191 -14.40 1.58 12.26
C THR A 191 -13.41 0.41 12.16
N LEU A 192 -12.96 0.11 10.94
CA LEU A 192 -12.00 -0.96 10.63
C LEU A 192 -10.66 -0.37 10.19
N GLY A 193 -9.57 -0.83 10.79
CA GLY A 193 -8.20 -0.51 10.37
C GLY A 193 -7.40 -1.75 9.99
N ILE A 194 -6.63 -1.68 8.90
CA ILE A 194 -5.73 -2.75 8.47
C ILE A 194 -4.30 -2.22 8.29
N ALA A 195 -3.38 -2.75 9.09
CA ALA A 195 -1.95 -2.57 8.96
C ALA A 195 -1.33 -3.67 8.10
N SER A 196 -0.61 -3.31 7.04
CA SER A 196 0.16 -4.25 6.21
C SER A 196 1.64 -4.21 6.61
N VAL A 197 2.22 -5.36 6.95
CA VAL A 197 3.60 -5.46 7.44
C VAL A 197 4.40 -6.45 6.59
N VAL A 198 5.59 -6.03 6.15
CA VAL A 198 6.46 -6.78 5.23
C VAL A 198 7.34 -7.84 5.92
N LYS A 199 6.95 -8.23 7.14
CA LYS A 199 7.62 -9.21 8.00
C LYS A 199 6.55 -10.07 8.67
N PRO A 200 6.82 -11.36 8.94
CA PRO A 200 5.83 -12.27 9.52
C PRO A 200 5.46 -11.89 10.96
N LEU A 201 4.32 -12.38 11.44
CA LEU A 201 3.84 -12.20 12.82
C LEU A 201 4.87 -12.66 13.85
N ARG A 202 5.60 -13.75 13.56
CA ARG A 202 6.70 -14.23 14.43
C ARG A 202 7.76 -13.16 14.65
N TYR A 203 8.13 -12.41 13.62
CA TYR A 203 9.10 -11.32 13.73
C TYR A 203 8.53 -10.18 14.57
N LEU A 204 7.24 -9.85 14.42
CA LEU A 204 6.62 -8.81 15.25
C LEU A 204 6.55 -9.21 16.73
N LEU A 205 6.32 -10.48 17.02
CA LEU A 205 6.29 -10.99 18.38
C LEU A 205 7.72 -11.11 18.96
N GLU A 206 8.59 -11.83 18.28
CA GLU A 206 9.93 -12.20 18.79
C GLU A 206 10.89 -11.01 18.77
N GLU A 207 10.97 -10.28 17.66
CA GLU A 207 11.98 -9.22 17.48
C GLU A 207 11.47 -7.84 17.92
N LYS A 208 10.16 -7.59 17.84
CA LYS A 208 9.58 -6.26 18.12
C LYS A 208 8.83 -6.15 19.44
N ALA A 209 8.50 -7.27 20.04
CA ALA A 209 7.92 -7.36 21.38
C ALA A 209 8.73 -8.30 22.30
N GLU A 210 9.97 -8.64 21.95
CA GLU A 210 10.88 -9.46 22.77
C GLU A 210 10.25 -10.80 23.22
N ASN A 211 9.42 -11.39 22.35
CA ASN A 211 8.64 -12.61 22.60
C ASN A 211 7.64 -12.50 23.78
N CYS A 212 7.30 -11.27 24.19
CA CYS A 212 6.31 -10.98 25.23
C CYS A 212 4.92 -10.78 24.61
N ILE A 213 4.07 -11.80 24.71
CA ILE A 213 2.69 -11.74 24.18
C ILE A 213 1.88 -10.60 24.84
N PRO A 214 1.89 -10.40 26.18
CA PRO A 214 1.19 -9.28 26.79
C PRO A 214 1.58 -7.92 26.20
N ASP A 215 2.87 -7.63 26.06
CA ASP A 215 3.36 -6.33 25.55
C ASP A 215 3.05 -6.15 24.07
N PHE A 216 3.14 -7.23 23.27
CA PHE A 216 2.71 -7.25 21.87
C PHE A 216 1.23 -6.85 21.76
N LEU A 217 0.37 -7.48 22.55
CA LEU A 217 -1.07 -7.23 22.53
C LEU A 217 -1.43 -5.85 23.08
N GLU A 218 -0.77 -5.39 24.14
CA GLU A 218 -0.95 -4.04 24.68
C GLU A 218 -0.62 -2.98 23.62
N THR A 219 0.46 -3.19 22.85
CA THR A 219 0.84 -2.27 21.77
C THR A 219 -0.22 -2.22 20.67
N LEU A 220 -0.75 -3.38 20.25
CA LEU A 220 -1.81 -3.47 19.24
C LEU A 220 -3.10 -2.80 19.74
N GLU A 221 -3.52 -3.09 20.97
CA GLU A 221 -4.71 -2.51 21.57
C GLU A 221 -4.59 -0.99 21.72
N LYS A 222 -3.44 -0.52 22.22
CA LYS A 222 -3.15 0.91 22.34
C LYS A 222 -3.22 1.61 20.98
N TYR A 223 -2.62 1.02 19.94
CA TYR A 223 -2.72 1.56 18.58
C TYR A 223 -4.17 1.63 18.09
N ALA A 224 -4.93 0.55 18.28
CA ALA A 224 -6.34 0.52 17.89
C ALA A 224 -7.17 1.60 18.61
N ARG A 225 -6.93 1.81 19.92
CA ARG A 225 -7.60 2.87 20.70
C ARG A 225 -7.21 4.27 20.25
N GLU A 226 -5.93 4.50 19.92
CA GLU A 226 -5.42 5.78 19.41
C GLU A 226 -6.09 6.16 18.07
N GLU A 227 -6.29 5.18 17.18
CA GLU A 227 -6.93 5.37 15.87
C GLU A 227 -8.47 5.25 15.91
N GLY A 228 -9.06 5.01 17.10
CA GLY A 228 -10.51 4.91 17.29
C GLY A 228 -11.16 3.70 16.61
N LEU A 229 -10.49 2.54 16.63
CA LEU A 229 -10.93 1.35 15.91
C LEU A 229 -11.84 0.43 16.74
N ASP A 230 -12.84 -0.11 16.07
CA ASP A 230 -13.61 -1.26 16.54
C ASP A 230 -12.92 -2.57 16.16
N VAL A 231 -12.32 -2.62 14.96
CA VAL A 231 -11.59 -3.79 14.46
C VAL A 231 -10.21 -3.37 13.98
N LEU A 232 -9.17 -4.03 14.51
CA LEU A 232 -7.81 -3.94 14.00
C LEU A 232 -7.45 -5.26 13.30
N ALA A 233 -6.96 -5.18 12.06
CA ALA A 233 -6.28 -6.28 11.42
C ALA A 233 -4.80 -5.97 11.15
N VAL A 234 -3.95 -6.97 11.31
CA VAL A 234 -2.53 -6.94 10.95
C VAL A 234 -2.29 -8.02 9.91
N MET A 235 -2.03 -7.60 8.67
CA MET A 235 -1.69 -8.49 7.56
C MET A 235 -0.18 -8.52 7.38
N THR A 236 0.43 -9.68 7.51
CA THR A 236 1.87 -9.86 7.35
C THR A 236 2.22 -10.63 6.08
N THR A 237 3.47 -10.54 5.66
CA THR A 237 4.05 -11.38 4.60
C THR A 237 5.33 -12.05 5.08
N ASP A 238 5.56 -13.29 4.62
CA ASP A 238 6.81 -14.02 4.81
C ASP A 238 7.33 -14.52 3.44
N GLY A 239 8.65 -14.60 3.29
CA GLY A 239 9.28 -15.07 2.04
C GLY A 239 9.07 -14.19 0.81
N ASP A 240 9.44 -14.75 -0.35
CA ASP A 240 9.30 -14.18 -1.71
C ASP A 240 9.02 -15.31 -2.71
N GLY A 241 8.53 -14.95 -3.90
CA GLY A 241 8.33 -15.90 -5.00
C GLY A 241 7.45 -17.08 -4.59
N GLU A 242 7.94 -18.30 -4.78
CA GLU A 242 7.23 -19.54 -4.45
C GLU A 242 7.09 -19.78 -2.93
N GLU A 243 7.96 -19.19 -2.11
CA GLU A 243 7.89 -19.29 -0.65
C GLU A 243 7.01 -18.22 -0.01
N PHE A 244 6.42 -17.35 -0.84
CA PHE A 244 5.61 -16.23 -0.37
C PHE A 244 4.38 -16.71 0.41
N LYS A 245 4.26 -16.22 1.65
CA LYS A 245 3.15 -16.52 2.56
C LYS A 245 2.53 -15.23 3.06
N ARG A 246 1.25 -15.33 3.43
CA ARG A 246 0.53 -14.28 4.15
C ARG A 246 0.05 -14.80 5.49
N GLU A 247 0.00 -13.92 6.47
CA GLU A 247 -0.65 -14.20 7.75
C GLU A 247 -1.57 -13.02 8.07
N LEU A 248 -2.59 -13.29 8.86
CA LEU A 248 -3.65 -12.35 9.18
C LEU A 248 -3.97 -12.48 10.66
N LEU A 249 -3.80 -11.40 11.42
CA LEU A 249 -4.36 -11.25 12.75
C LEU A 249 -5.54 -10.29 12.66
N VAL A 250 -6.69 -10.65 13.24
CA VAL A 250 -7.86 -9.77 13.36
C VAL A 250 -8.27 -9.71 14.82
N TRP A 251 -8.58 -8.51 15.31
CA TRP A 251 -9.00 -8.26 16.68
C TRP A 251 -10.19 -7.30 16.73
N GLY A 252 -11.31 -7.78 17.26
CA GLY A 252 -12.44 -6.96 17.70
C GLY A 252 -12.15 -6.32 19.05
N VAL A 253 -11.82 -5.02 19.04
CA VAL A 253 -11.33 -4.26 20.20
C VAL A 253 -12.48 -3.73 21.05
N THR A 254 -13.63 -3.47 20.42
CA THR A 254 -14.90 -3.10 21.06
C THR A 254 -15.90 -4.25 21.00
N ASP A 255 -17.04 -4.13 21.68
CA ASP A 255 -18.07 -5.19 21.65
C ASP A 255 -18.67 -5.36 20.25
N VAL A 256 -18.97 -4.25 19.55
CA VAL A 256 -19.38 -4.31 18.13
C VAL A 256 -18.27 -4.90 17.25
N GLY A 257 -17.00 -4.57 17.53
CA GLY A 257 -15.86 -5.15 16.84
C GLY A 257 -15.79 -6.67 16.98
N LYS A 258 -16.09 -7.22 18.17
CA LYS A 258 -16.13 -8.67 18.39
C LYS A 258 -17.24 -9.34 17.59
N GLU A 259 -18.40 -8.71 17.45
CA GLU A 259 -19.49 -9.20 16.60
C GLU A 259 -19.06 -9.25 15.13
N VAL A 260 -18.37 -8.21 14.64
CA VAL A 260 -17.80 -8.20 13.28
C VAL A 260 -16.78 -9.31 13.09
N VAL A 261 -15.88 -9.53 14.05
CA VAL A 261 -14.91 -10.64 13.97
C VAL A 261 -15.60 -12.00 13.97
N ALA A 262 -16.71 -12.16 14.70
CA ALA A 262 -17.51 -13.38 14.63
C ALA A 262 -18.13 -13.59 13.24
N GLU A 263 -18.56 -12.53 12.53
CA GLU A 263 -19.01 -12.63 11.14
C GLU A 263 -17.87 -12.97 10.16
N VAL A 264 -16.68 -12.38 10.36
CA VAL A 264 -15.46 -12.74 9.61
C VAL A 264 -15.13 -14.23 9.78
N GLU A 265 -15.22 -14.75 11.02
CA GLU A 265 -15.00 -16.15 11.36
C GLU A 265 -16.04 -17.10 10.74
N LYS A 266 -17.29 -16.66 10.56
CA LYS A 266 -18.31 -17.44 9.83
C LYS A 266 -18.14 -17.39 8.32
N GLY A 267 -17.51 -16.33 7.79
CA GLY A 267 -17.45 -16.01 6.38
C GLY A 267 -16.21 -16.53 5.64
N TRP A 268 -15.08 -16.74 6.32
CA TRP A 268 -13.80 -16.97 5.65
C TRP A 268 -13.73 -18.28 4.83
N ASP A 269 -14.39 -19.34 5.27
CA ASP A 269 -14.52 -20.60 4.50
C ASP A 269 -15.26 -20.36 3.17
N LYS A 270 -16.30 -19.50 3.20
CA LYS A 270 -17.12 -19.20 2.02
C LYS A 270 -16.34 -18.42 0.96
N VAL A 271 -15.42 -17.56 1.37
CA VAL A 271 -14.55 -16.79 0.46
C VAL A 271 -13.27 -17.53 0.07
N GLY A 272 -13.05 -18.71 0.66
CA GLY A 272 -11.95 -19.60 0.31
C GLY A 272 -10.57 -19.04 0.66
N LEU A 273 -10.44 -18.32 1.79
CA LEU A 273 -9.15 -17.75 2.21
C LEU A 273 -8.12 -18.80 2.67
N GLY A 274 -8.58 -20.01 3.00
CA GLY A 274 -7.72 -21.11 3.45
C GLY A 274 -6.94 -20.74 4.72
N LEU A 275 -7.62 -20.17 5.71
CA LEU A 275 -7.01 -19.77 6.97
C LEU A 275 -6.67 -21.01 7.81
N GLU A 276 -5.43 -21.07 8.29
CA GLU A 276 -4.96 -22.08 9.23
C GLU A 276 -4.53 -21.39 10.53
N VAL A 277 -4.86 -21.95 11.69
CA VAL A 277 -4.50 -21.37 13.00
C VAL A 277 -3.00 -21.09 13.07
N TRP A 278 -2.65 -19.88 13.46
CA TRP A 278 -1.26 -19.46 13.59
C TRP A 278 -0.70 -19.80 14.98
N GLY A 279 0.49 -20.40 15.03
CA GLY A 279 1.28 -20.56 16.26
C GLY A 279 0.54 -21.30 17.38
N ASP A 280 -0.20 -22.36 17.04
CA ASP A 280 -0.99 -23.19 17.96
C ASP A 280 -2.05 -22.39 18.75
N GLY A 281 -2.53 -21.28 18.18
CA GLY A 281 -3.58 -20.44 18.78
C GLY A 281 -3.08 -19.56 19.93
N LYS A 282 -1.75 -19.40 20.10
CA LYS A 282 -1.20 -18.60 21.22
C LYS A 282 -1.58 -17.12 21.21
N LEU A 283 -2.05 -16.61 20.07
CA LEU A 283 -2.58 -15.25 19.97
C LEU A 283 -4.11 -15.21 20.03
N ASP A 284 -4.79 -16.35 20.04
CA ASP A 284 -6.25 -16.41 19.95
C ASP A 284 -6.88 -16.24 21.33
N ALA A 285 -7.66 -15.18 21.53
CA ALA A 285 -8.46 -14.93 22.73
C ALA A 285 -9.30 -13.66 22.59
N ASN A 286 -10.45 -13.58 23.26
CA ASN A 286 -11.20 -12.33 23.45
C ASN A 286 -11.56 -11.59 22.16
N GLY A 287 -12.07 -12.30 21.15
CA GLY A 287 -12.41 -11.71 19.84
C GLY A 287 -11.19 -11.39 18.98
N ARG A 288 -10.05 -12.03 19.27
CA ARG A 288 -8.82 -11.98 18.48
C ARG A 288 -8.48 -13.36 17.96
N TRP A 289 -8.06 -13.38 16.70
CA TRP A 289 -7.63 -14.58 16.00
C TRP A 289 -6.43 -14.29 15.11
N ALA A 290 -5.52 -15.25 14.98
CA ALA A 290 -4.38 -15.19 14.07
C ALA A 290 -4.31 -16.42 13.17
N TRP A 291 -4.05 -16.19 11.89
CA TRP A 291 -4.04 -17.25 10.87
C TRP A 291 -2.87 -17.12 9.91
N ARG A 292 -2.42 -18.25 9.37
CA ARG A 292 -1.76 -18.32 8.06
C ARG A 292 -2.83 -18.30 6.99
N GLN A 293 -2.66 -17.46 5.98
CA GLN A 293 -3.61 -17.31 4.89
C GLN A 293 -3.15 -18.12 3.68
N GLY A 294 -3.85 -19.21 3.37
CA GLY A 294 -3.55 -20.09 2.24
C GLY A 294 -3.73 -19.42 0.88
N ARG A 295 -4.73 -18.53 0.74
CA ARG A 295 -4.99 -17.78 -0.48
C ARG A 295 -4.09 -16.56 -0.61
N VAL A 296 -2.81 -16.76 -0.92
CA VAL A 296 -1.77 -15.72 -0.86
C VAL A 296 -1.93 -14.57 -1.86
N GLU A 297 -2.76 -14.72 -2.89
CA GLU A 297 -3.04 -13.66 -3.85
C GLU A 297 -3.97 -12.57 -3.29
N TRP A 298 -4.74 -12.87 -2.24
CA TRP A 298 -5.59 -11.91 -1.54
C TRP A 298 -4.74 -11.01 -0.63
N SER A 299 -4.55 -9.78 -1.06
CA SER A 299 -3.92 -8.73 -0.26
C SER A 299 -4.98 -7.92 0.49
N ARG A 300 -4.57 -6.86 1.19
CA ARG A 300 -5.50 -5.85 1.76
C ARG A 300 -6.54 -5.35 0.73
N LYS A 301 -6.19 -5.31 -0.56
CA LYS A 301 -7.11 -4.91 -1.65
C LYS A 301 -8.33 -5.84 -1.80
N GLN A 302 -8.24 -7.09 -1.37
CA GLN A 302 -9.34 -8.06 -1.40
C GLN A 302 -9.92 -8.31 0.00
N VAL A 303 -9.04 -8.40 1.02
CA VAL A 303 -9.44 -8.66 2.40
C VAL A 303 -10.22 -7.48 2.98
N ALA A 304 -9.83 -6.23 2.70
CA ALA A 304 -10.53 -5.07 3.26
C ALA A 304 -11.99 -4.95 2.76
N PRO A 305 -12.30 -4.98 1.44
CA PRO A 305 -13.69 -4.95 0.99
C PRO A 305 -14.56 -6.04 1.61
N TRP A 306 -14.05 -7.28 1.69
CA TRP A 306 -14.77 -8.38 2.30
C TRP A 306 -15.02 -8.18 3.80
N MET A 307 -14.01 -7.77 4.57
CA MET A 307 -14.20 -7.48 6.00
C MET A 307 -15.19 -6.32 6.22
N ARG A 308 -15.23 -5.34 5.31
CA ARG A 308 -16.20 -4.24 5.33
C ARG A 308 -17.62 -4.73 5.03
N GLU A 309 -17.78 -5.71 4.15
CA GLU A 309 -19.08 -6.39 3.95
C GLU A 309 -19.53 -7.09 5.24
N CYS A 310 -18.64 -7.84 5.91
CA CYS A 310 -18.95 -8.43 7.22
C CYS A 310 -19.34 -7.36 8.26
N ALA A 311 -18.66 -6.21 8.27
CA ALA A 311 -19.03 -5.11 9.17
C ALA A 311 -20.45 -4.58 8.91
N ARG A 312 -20.86 -4.47 7.64
CA ARG A 312 -22.21 -4.01 7.25
C ARG A 312 -23.32 -4.99 7.59
N GLU A 313 -23.02 -6.29 7.78
CA GLU A 313 -24.01 -7.28 8.20
C GLU A 313 -24.30 -7.21 9.71
N VAL A 314 -23.43 -6.56 10.49
CA VAL A 314 -23.60 -6.39 11.95
C VAL A 314 -24.41 -5.13 12.30
N VAL A 315 -24.35 -4.09 11.46
CA VAL A 315 -24.97 -2.76 11.72
C VAL A 315 -26.25 -2.49 10.96
#